data_AF-A0A9E1SBC4-F1
#
_entry.id   AF-A0A9E1SBC4-F1
#
_cell.length_a   1.000
_cell.length_b   1.000
_cell.length_c   1.000
_cell.angle_alpha   90.00
_cell.angle_beta   90.00
_cell.angle_gamma   90.00
#
_symmetry.space_group_name_H-M   'P 1'
#
loop_
_entity.id
_entity.type
_entity.pdbx_description
1 polymer ?
#
loop_
_entity_poly.entity_id
_entity_poly.type
_entity_poly.pdbx_seq_one_letter_code
_entity_poly.pdbx_strand_id
1 'polypeptide(L)'
;MSKESGGKKQPKAIPVTLSTRIRLARNLRQFPFPGRAEVAQKRAVLSKCIDAMSGIKGLNNSISVEVDDLSELDRQILVEQHLISPELSQVEEGSGIVLTQDRSCCIMINEEDHLRIQVLRPGLDFSSVWKHADEVDSGIESAINYAYDGELGFLTACPTNLGTGMRASVMMHLPGLVMSKNMDKVINAVNQLGIAVRGLFGEGSDANGSIFQISNQQTLGESESAIIDRLNSTL
;
A
#
# COMPACT_ATOMS: atom_id res chain seq x y z
N MET A 1 -40.00 -1.40 -21.89
CA MET A 1 -38.79 -2.22 -21.63
C MET A 1 -37.79 -1.33 -20.90
N SER A 2 -37.91 -1.27 -19.59
CA SER A 2 -37.09 -0.43 -18.71
C SER A 2 -35.88 -1.23 -18.29
N LYS A 3 -34.67 -0.83 -18.71
CA LYS A 3 -33.42 -1.43 -18.22
C LYS A 3 -33.20 -0.96 -16.78
N GLU A 4 -33.29 -1.88 -15.84
CA GLU A 4 -32.79 -1.68 -14.48
C GLU A 4 -31.27 -1.46 -14.56
N SER A 5 -30.83 -0.27 -14.16
CA SER A 5 -29.43 0.04 -13.94
C SER A 5 -28.95 -0.73 -12.71
N GLY A 6 -27.99 -1.64 -12.91
CA GLY A 6 -27.33 -2.39 -11.84
C GLY A 6 -26.73 -1.45 -10.80
N GLY A 7 -27.37 -1.38 -9.64
CA GLY A 7 -26.86 -0.66 -8.48
C GLY A 7 -25.54 -1.27 -8.04
N LYS A 8 -24.48 -0.47 -7.98
CA LYS A 8 -23.22 -0.84 -7.30
C LYS A 8 -23.59 -1.22 -5.86
N LYS A 9 -23.41 -2.50 -5.49
CA LYS A 9 -23.55 -2.95 -4.10
C LYS A 9 -22.65 -2.07 -3.24
N GLN A 10 -23.25 -1.27 -2.34
CA GLN A 10 -22.47 -0.58 -1.32
C GLN A 10 -21.81 -1.63 -0.42
N PRO A 11 -20.53 -1.46 -0.04
CA PRO A 11 -19.87 -2.35 0.89
C PRO A 11 -20.70 -2.44 2.18
N LYS A 12 -20.81 -3.64 2.73
CA LYS A 12 -21.51 -3.86 3.99
C LYS A 12 -20.76 -3.07 5.08
N ALA A 13 -21.39 -2.05 5.64
CA ALA A 13 -20.76 -1.24 6.69
C ALA A 13 -20.54 -2.15 7.92
N ILE A 14 -19.29 -2.52 8.17
CA ILE A 14 -18.89 -3.23 9.38
C ILE A 14 -18.50 -2.14 10.40
N PRO A 15 -19.25 -1.97 11.51
CA PRO A 15 -19.08 -0.83 12.42
C PRO A 15 -17.68 -0.68 13.03
N VAL A 16 -16.91 -1.77 13.04
CA VAL A 16 -15.55 -1.82 13.58
C VAL A 16 -14.47 -1.55 12.52
N THR A 17 -14.80 -1.54 11.23
CA THR A 17 -13.81 -1.32 10.16
C THR A 17 -13.72 0.15 9.77
N LEU A 18 -12.51 0.69 9.77
CA LEU A 18 -12.23 2.07 9.38
C LEU A 18 -11.89 2.15 7.89
N SER A 19 -10.93 1.34 7.43
CA SER A 19 -10.44 1.39 6.05
C SER A 19 -9.78 0.10 5.59
N THR A 20 -9.77 -0.10 4.28
CA THR A 20 -9.04 -1.15 3.57
C THR A 20 -7.93 -0.51 2.75
N ARG A 21 -6.72 -1.09 2.82
CA ARG A 21 -5.55 -0.60 2.13
C ARG A 21 -4.75 -1.73 1.51
N ILE A 22 -4.41 -1.59 0.24
CA ILE A 22 -3.47 -2.49 -0.46
C ILE A 22 -2.26 -1.67 -0.89
N ARG A 23 -1.07 -2.22 -0.62
CA ARG A 23 0.20 -1.69 -1.08
C ARG A 23 0.91 -2.70 -1.96
N LEU A 24 1.58 -2.23 -3.01
CA LEU A 24 2.45 -3.01 -3.88
C LEU A 24 3.83 -2.38 -3.90
N ALA A 25 4.86 -3.18 -3.63
CA ALA A 25 6.25 -2.80 -3.78
C ALA A 25 6.79 -3.26 -5.15
N ARG A 26 7.39 -2.34 -5.91
CA ARG A 26 8.00 -2.61 -7.21
C ARG A 26 9.36 -1.91 -7.32
N ASN A 27 10.29 -2.56 -8.00
CA ASN A 27 11.58 -1.97 -8.34
C ASN A 27 11.83 -2.02 -9.84
N LEU A 28 12.54 -1.03 -10.36
CA LEU A 28 12.91 -0.98 -11.78
C LEU A 28 14.14 -1.85 -12.04
N ARG A 29 14.09 -2.70 -13.07
CA ARG A 29 15.17 -3.65 -13.41
C ARG A 29 16.53 -3.03 -13.68
N GLN A 30 16.55 -1.78 -14.15
CA GLN A 30 17.75 -1.09 -14.63
C GLN A 30 18.53 -0.36 -13.53
N PHE A 31 18.00 -0.30 -12.30
CA PHE A 31 18.55 0.50 -11.22
C PHE A 31 18.80 -0.34 -9.97
N PRO A 32 19.85 -0.06 -9.19
CA PRO A 32 20.03 -0.65 -7.87
C PRO A 32 18.90 -0.19 -6.94
N PHE A 33 18.59 -0.97 -5.89
CA PHE A 33 17.58 -0.57 -4.91
C PHE A 33 17.86 0.81 -4.30
N PRO A 34 16.84 1.59 -3.89
CA PRO A 34 16.99 2.97 -3.42
C PRO A 34 18.05 3.17 -2.33
N GLY A 35 18.17 2.23 -1.38
CA GLY A 35 19.18 2.28 -0.31
C GLY A 35 20.63 2.12 -0.77
N ARG A 36 20.86 1.71 -2.03
CA ARG A 36 22.19 1.55 -2.66
C ARG A 36 22.37 2.45 -3.89
N ALA A 37 21.34 3.17 -4.31
CA ALA A 37 21.36 4.02 -5.48
C ALA A 37 22.04 5.36 -5.19
N GLU A 38 22.83 5.84 -6.15
CA GLU A 38 23.37 7.20 -6.15
C GLU A 38 22.25 8.22 -6.40
N VAL A 39 22.44 9.47 -5.97
CA VAL A 39 21.46 10.56 -6.15
C VAL A 39 21.03 10.71 -7.62
N ALA A 40 21.99 10.65 -8.56
CA ALA A 40 21.70 10.73 -9.98
C ALA A 40 20.79 9.58 -10.46
N GLN A 41 20.98 8.37 -9.92
CA GLN A 41 20.13 7.22 -10.22
C GLN A 41 18.73 7.38 -9.62
N LYS A 42 18.62 7.90 -8.39
CA LYS A 42 17.31 8.20 -7.76
C LYS A 42 16.53 9.22 -8.57
N ARG A 43 17.16 10.34 -8.96
CA ARG A 43 16.53 11.36 -9.84
C ARG A 43 16.10 10.78 -11.19
N ALA A 44 16.90 9.90 -11.78
CA ALA A 44 16.53 9.23 -13.03
C ALA A 44 15.32 8.30 -12.86
N VAL A 45 15.26 7.54 -11.75
CA VAL A 45 14.08 6.73 -11.40
C VAL A 45 12.86 7.63 -11.20
N LEU A 46 13.00 8.73 -10.46
CA LEU A 46 11.91 9.67 -10.18
C LEU A 46 11.29 10.22 -11.47
N SER A 47 12.12 10.79 -12.36
CA SER A 47 11.69 11.31 -13.66
C SER A 47 10.99 10.22 -14.48
N LYS A 48 11.60 9.03 -14.59
CA LYS A 48 11.02 7.91 -15.35
C LYS A 48 9.66 7.46 -14.81
N CYS A 49 9.50 7.44 -13.49
CA CYS A 49 8.25 7.09 -12.83
C CYS A 49 7.16 8.14 -13.06
N ILE A 50 7.48 9.44 -12.92
CA ILE A 50 6.51 10.53 -13.17
C ILE A 50 6.07 10.53 -14.64
N ASP A 51 7.00 10.35 -15.57
CA ASP A 51 6.70 10.30 -17.01
C ASP A 51 5.78 9.12 -17.35
N ALA A 52 6.05 7.94 -16.78
CA ALA A 52 5.21 6.77 -16.97
C ALA A 52 3.79 6.97 -16.42
N MET A 53 3.64 7.64 -15.27
CA MET A 53 2.34 7.85 -14.62
C MET A 53 1.47 8.89 -15.34
N SER A 54 2.07 9.82 -16.09
CA SER A 54 1.35 10.87 -16.83
C SER A 54 0.37 10.32 -17.88
N GLY A 55 0.61 9.10 -18.39
CA GLY A 55 -0.26 8.44 -19.38
C GLY A 55 -1.32 7.50 -18.80
N ILE A 56 -1.35 7.30 -17.48
CA ILE A 56 -2.17 6.25 -16.86
C ILE A 56 -3.56 6.77 -16.54
N LYS A 57 -4.56 6.11 -17.11
CA LYS A 57 -5.97 6.37 -16.83
C LYS A 57 -6.25 6.22 -15.33
N GLY A 58 -6.77 7.28 -14.70
CA GLY A 58 -7.02 7.34 -13.26
C GLY A 58 -5.99 8.20 -12.50
N LEU A 59 -4.82 8.44 -13.08
CA LEU A 59 -3.80 9.35 -12.54
C LEU A 59 -3.75 10.71 -13.25
N ASN A 60 -4.52 10.93 -14.32
CA ASN A 60 -4.48 12.17 -15.12
C ASN A 60 -4.67 13.48 -14.34
N ASN A 61 -5.42 13.44 -13.23
CA ASN A 61 -5.66 14.60 -12.37
C ASN A 61 -4.86 14.54 -11.06
N SER A 62 -3.89 13.63 -10.97
CA SER A 62 -3.04 13.50 -9.79
C SER A 62 -2.09 14.68 -9.66
N ILE A 63 -1.69 14.95 -8.43
CA ILE A 63 -0.66 15.91 -8.09
C ILE A 63 0.63 15.10 -7.97
N SER A 64 1.66 15.50 -8.72
CA SER A 64 3.01 14.96 -8.59
C SER A 64 3.86 16.01 -7.88
N VAL A 65 4.54 15.63 -6.80
CA VAL A 65 5.39 16.54 -6.01
C VAL A 65 6.66 15.80 -5.62
N GLU A 66 7.81 16.44 -5.78
CA GLU A 66 9.05 15.94 -5.18
C GLU A 66 9.01 16.21 -3.67
N VAL A 67 9.58 15.31 -2.86
CA VAL A 67 9.46 15.44 -1.40
C VAL A 67 10.26 16.64 -0.89
N ASP A 68 11.36 17.00 -1.55
CA ASP A 68 12.19 18.18 -1.28
C ASP A 68 11.43 19.51 -1.44
N ASP A 69 10.44 19.56 -2.32
CA ASP A 69 9.57 20.73 -2.51
C ASP A 69 8.52 20.90 -1.39
N LEU A 70 8.29 19.87 -0.55
CA LEU A 70 7.33 19.91 0.54
C LEU A 70 7.93 20.48 1.82
N SER A 71 7.20 21.39 2.48
CA SER A 71 7.57 21.88 3.81
C SER A 71 7.53 20.75 4.85
N GLU A 72 8.27 20.88 5.94
CA GLU A 72 8.27 19.91 7.05
C GLU A 72 6.84 19.66 7.58
N LEU A 73 6.03 20.73 7.69
CA LEU A 73 4.63 20.64 8.10
C LEU A 73 3.79 19.84 7.10
N ASP A 74 3.96 20.08 5.80
CA ASP A 74 3.21 19.33 4.77
C ASP A 74 3.58 17.85 4.79
N ARG A 75 4.88 17.54 4.94
CA ARG A 75 5.35 16.15 5.08
C ARG A 75 4.71 15.48 6.30
N GLN A 76 4.68 16.17 7.44
CA GLN A 76 4.05 15.65 8.65
C GLN A 76 2.54 15.40 8.45
N ILE A 77 1.82 16.34 7.82
CA ILE A 77 0.39 16.17 7.50
C ILE A 77 0.16 14.93 6.62
N LEU A 78 1.01 14.69 5.62
CA LEU A 78 0.89 13.52 4.74
C LEU A 78 1.16 12.20 5.48
N VAL A 79 2.10 12.18 6.43
CA VAL A 79 2.36 11.02 7.30
C VAL A 79 1.16 10.74 8.20
N GLU A 80 0.61 11.78 8.85
CA GLU A 80 -0.55 11.65 9.74
C GLU A 80 -1.83 11.23 8.99
N GLN A 81 -1.97 11.63 7.72
CA GLN A 81 -3.04 11.15 6.84
C GLN A 81 -2.80 9.74 6.29
N HIS A 82 -1.70 9.08 6.68
CA HIS A 82 -1.27 7.77 6.19
C HIS A 82 -1.09 7.69 4.67
N LEU A 83 -0.80 8.82 4.02
CA LEU A 83 -0.56 8.91 2.57
C LEU A 83 0.88 8.55 2.24
N ILE A 84 1.84 9.04 3.03
CA ILE A 84 3.26 8.69 2.91
C ILE A 84 3.77 7.98 4.17
N SER A 85 4.89 7.27 4.04
CA SER A 85 5.57 6.67 5.18
C SER A 85 6.43 7.70 5.93
N PRO A 86 6.66 7.51 7.24
CA PRO A 86 7.63 8.30 7.99
C PRO A 86 9.01 8.29 7.32
N GLU A 87 9.43 7.16 6.78
CA GLU A 87 10.72 6.99 6.09
C GLU A 87 10.82 7.92 4.87
N LEU A 88 9.78 7.97 4.03
CA LEU A 88 9.77 8.87 2.87
C LEU A 88 9.85 10.34 3.28
N SER A 89 9.21 10.72 4.40
CA SER A 89 9.20 12.10 4.88
C SER A 89 10.61 12.64 5.21
N GLN A 90 11.54 11.73 5.48
CA GLN A 90 12.93 12.03 5.81
C GLN A 90 13.88 11.92 4.61
N VAL A 91 13.39 11.50 3.42
CA VAL A 91 14.22 11.45 2.21
C VAL A 91 14.33 12.86 1.64
N GLU A 92 15.58 13.33 1.49
CA GLU A 92 15.85 14.70 1.04
C GLU A 92 16.01 14.85 -0.46
N GLU A 93 16.42 13.82 -1.21
CA GLU A 93 16.74 13.98 -2.63
C GLU A 93 16.23 12.83 -3.49
N GLY A 94 15.67 13.21 -4.65
CA GLY A 94 15.28 12.28 -5.69
C GLY A 94 14.12 11.36 -5.29
N SER A 95 13.27 11.77 -4.35
CA SER A 95 12.05 11.07 -3.98
C SER A 95 10.82 11.93 -4.31
N GLY A 96 9.68 11.28 -4.46
CA GLY A 96 8.46 11.99 -4.85
C GLY A 96 7.20 11.20 -4.55
N ILE A 97 6.08 11.88 -4.74
CA ILE A 97 4.76 11.29 -4.60
C ILE A 97 3.88 11.64 -5.80
N VAL A 98 3.02 10.70 -6.16
CA VAL A 98 1.90 10.94 -7.07
C VAL A 98 0.62 10.63 -6.31
N LEU A 99 -0.22 11.65 -6.12
CA LEU A 99 -1.41 11.58 -5.26
C LEU A 99 -2.66 11.97 -6.04
N THR A 100 -3.68 11.10 -6.04
CA THR A 100 -4.98 11.43 -6.65
C THR A 100 -5.71 12.50 -5.85
N GLN A 101 -6.55 13.32 -6.51
CA GLN A 101 -7.30 14.41 -5.85
C GLN A 101 -8.20 13.92 -4.71
N ASP A 102 -8.79 12.74 -4.85
CA ASP A 102 -9.62 12.11 -3.83
C ASP A 102 -8.81 11.40 -2.74
N ARG A 103 -7.48 11.43 -2.83
CA ARG A 103 -6.51 10.79 -1.92
C ARG A 103 -6.71 9.27 -1.78
N SER A 104 -7.41 8.65 -2.72
CA SER A 104 -7.66 7.20 -2.68
C SER A 104 -6.49 6.37 -3.23
N CYS A 105 -5.59 6.98 -4.00
CA CYS A 105 -4.36 6.38 -4.48
C CYS A 105 -3.17 7.31 -4.27
N CYS A 106 -2.11 6.79 -3.66
CA CYS A 106 -0.83 7.47 -3.49
C CYS A 106 0.28 6.53 -3.93
N ILE A 107 1.17 6.99 -4.80
CA ILE A 107 2.34 6.25 -5.26
C ILE A 107 3.56 6.98 -4.74
N MET A 108 4.30 6.33 -3.85
CA MET A 108 5.55 6.84 -3.33
C MET A 108 6.71 6.36 -4.20
N ILE A 109 7.65 7.26 -4.47
CA ILE A 109 8.80 7.02 -5.35
C ILE A 109 10.09 7.17 -4.54
N ASN A 110 10.99 6.19 -4.67
CA ASN A 110 12.28 6.13 -3.97
C ASN A 110 12.16 6.19 -2.44
N GLU A 111 11.24 5.40 -1.90
CA GLU A 111 11.20 5.10 -0.47
C GLU A 111 12.17 3.92 -0.17
N GLU A 112 11.71 2.82 0.39
CA GLU A 112 12.50 1.60 0.58
C GLU A 112 12.66 0.85 -0.76
N ASP A 113 11.59 0.86 -1.56
CA ASP A 113 11.52 0.37 -2.94
C ASP A 113 11.32 1.55 -3.90
N HIS A 114 11.67 1.38 -5.17
CA HIS A 114 11.53 2.45 -6.16
C HIS A 114 10.07 2.94 -6.29
N LEU A 115 9.10 2.03 -6.18
CA LEU A 115 7.69 2.32 -6.21
C LEU A 115 6.98 1.60 -5.07
N ARG A 116 6.19 2.35 -4.31
CA ARG A 116 5.20 1.84 -3.36
C ARG A 116 3.84 2.38 -3.76
N ILE A 117 3.09 1.57 -4.48
CA ILE A 117 1.73 1.90 -4.95
C ILE A 117 0.78 1.60 -3.80
N GLN A 118 0.01 2.59 -3.36
CA GLN A 118 -0.93 2.47 -2.26
C GLN A 118 -2.33 2.88 -2.69
N VAL A 119 -3.31 1.99 -2.51
CA VAL A 119 -4.73 2.31 -2.66
C VAL A 119 -5.43 2.13 -1.32
N LEU A 120 -6.20 3.13 -0.92
CA LEU A 120 -6.91 3.22 0.36
C LEU A 120 -8.38 3.56 0.11
N ARG A 121 -9.30 2.82 0.75
CA ARG A 121 -10.73 3.14 0.77
C ARG A 121 -11.34 2.95 2.15
N PRO A 122 -12.36 3.75 2.52
CA PRO A 122 -13.13 3.52 3.76
C PRO A 122 -13.84 2.16 3.76
N GLY A 123 -14.00 1.57 4.94
CA GLY A 123 -14.73 0.31 5.14
C GLY A 123 -13.93 -0.94 4.76
N LEU A 124 -14.62 -2.09 4.69
CA LEU A 124 -14.05 -3.40 4.32
C LEU A 124 -14.41 -3.72 2.86
N ASP A 125 -13.45 -3.57 1.95
CA ASP A 125 -13.65 -3.89 0.52
C ASP A 125 -12.32 -4.19 -0.19
N PHE A 126 -11.76 -5.37 0.07
CA PHE A 126 -10.53 -5.78 -0.60
C PHE A 126 -10.70 -5.91 -2.11
N SER A 127 -11.87 -6.32 -2.59
CA SER A 127 -12.11 -6.56 -4.02
C SER A 127 -11.98 -5.28 -4.83
N SER A 128 -12.63 -4.19 -4.40
CA SER A 128 -12.59 -2.94 -5.16
C SER A 128 -11.27 -2.19 -4.99
N VAL A 129 -10.61 -2.33 -3.83
CA VAL A 129 -9.27 -1.77 -3.58
C VAL A 129 -8.24 -2.51 -4.42
N TRP A 130 -8.31 -3.85 -4.48
CA TRP A 130 -7.38 -4.68 -5.25
C TRP A 130 -7.47 -4.37 -6.73
N LYS A 131 -8.70 -4.37 -7.27
CA LYS A 131 -8.93 -4.04 -8.68
C LYS A 131 -8.30 -2.70 -9.07
N HIS A 132 -8.43 -1.68 -8.22
CA HIS A 132 -7.85 -0.37 -8.50
C HIS A 132 -6.32 -0.38 -8.41
N ALA A 133 -5.74 -1.09 -7.41
CA ALA A 133 -4.29 -1.23 -7.29
C ALA A 133 -3.69 -1.97 -8.48
N ASP A 134 -4.33 -3.05 -8.93
CA ASP A 134 -3.94 -3.87 -10.09
C ASP A 134 -4.01 -3.08 -11.40
N GLU A 135 -5.07 -2.29 -11.62
CA GLU A 135 -5.21 -1.40 -12.78
C GLU A 135 -4.09 -0.35 -12.84
N VAL A 136 -3.71 0.22 -11.68
CA VAL A 136 -2.60 1.18 -11.59
C VAL A 136 -1.26 0.50 -11.81
N ASP A 137 -1.00 -0.64 -11.16
CA ASP A 137 0.26 -1.38 -11.28
C ASP A 137 0.51 -1.86 -12.71
N SER A 138 -0.49 -2.48 -13.33
CA SER A 138 -0.44 -2.93 -14.74
C SER A 138 -0.24 -1.74 -15.70
N GLY A 139 -0.85 -0.59 -15.39
CA GLY A 139 -0.65 0.64 -16.15
C GLY A 139 0.80 1.11 -16.12
N ILE A 140 1.44 1.09 -14.95
CA ILE A 140 2.86 1.48 -14.78
C ILE A 140 3.77 0.45 -15.45
N GLU A 141 3.51 -0.84 -15.26
CA GLU A 141 4.29 -1.93 -15.85
C GLU A 141 4.36 -1.85 -17.38
N SER A 142 3.28 -1.36 -18.02
CA SER A 142 3.25 -1.18 -19.48
C SER A 142 4.29 -0.18 -20.01
N ALA A 143 4.77 0.75 -19.16
CA ALA A 143 5.77 1.76 -19.49
C ALA A 143 7.13 1.51 -18.80
N ILE A 144 7.14 0.73 -17.72
CA ILE A 144 8.30 0.49 -16.87
C ILE A 144 8.56 -1.01 -16.69
N ASN A 145 9.79 -1.42 -16.99
CA ASN A 145 10.24 -2.78 -16.73
C ASN A 145 10.55 -2.99 -15.24
N TYR A 146 9.68 -3.73 -14.56
CA TYR A 146 9.92 -4.16 -13.20
C TYR A 146 11.03 -5.23 -13.10
N ALA A 147 11.71 -5.23 -11.97
CA ALA A 147 12.66 -6.24 -11.57
C ALA A 147 11.89 -7.48 -11.10
N TYR A 148 11.77 -8.46 -11.99
CA TYR A 148 11.07 -9.72 -11.74
C TYR A 148 12.00 -10.90 -11.99
N ASP A 149 11.89 -11.89 -11.12
CA ASP A 149 12.57 -13.18 -11.20
C ASP A 149 11.55 -14.33 -11.23
N GLY A 150 11.82 -15.38 -12.01
CA GLY A 150 10.88 -16.47 -12.23
C GLY A 150 10.62 -17.34 -10.99
N GLU A 151 11.54 -17.37 -10.03
CA GLU A 151 11.39 -18.11 -8.78
C GLU A 151 11.02 -17.18 -7.61
N LEU A 152 11.59 -15.98 -7.57
CA LEU A 152 11.43 -15.03 -6.46
C LEU A 152 10.32 -14.00 -6.67
N GLY A 153 9.72 -13.91 -7.86
CA GLY A 153 8.70 -12.92 -8.20
C GLY A 153 9.27 -11.49 -8.31
N PHE A 154 8.48 -10.49 -7.92
CA PHE A 154 8.93 -9.11 -7.88
C PHE A 154 10.03 -8.92 -6.83
N LEU A 155 11.18 -8.40 -7.28
CA LEU A 155 12.34 -8.18 -6.44
C LEU A 155 12.17 -6.89 -5.62
N THR A 156 12.34 -7.01 -4.31
CA THR A 156 12.19 -5.92 -3.34
C THR A 156 13.44 -5.74 -2.51
N ALA A 157 13.64 -4.53 -1.98
CA ALA A 157 14.79 -4.24 -1.12
C ALA A 157 14.74 -5.01 0.21
N CYS A 158 13.53 -5.16 0.77
CA CYS A 158 13.30 -6.00 1.94
C CYS A 158 12.84 -7.41 1.56
N PRO A 159 13.48 -8.47 2.10
CA PRO A 159 13.10 -9.86 1.81
C PRO A 159 11.65 -10.21 2.15
N THR A 160 11.00 -9.50 3.08
CA THR A 160 9.62 -9.79 3.49
C THR A 160 8.58 -9.33 2.46
N ASN A 161 8.98 -8.52 1.48
CA ASN A 161 8.13 -8.08 0.37
C ASN A 161 8.39 -8.86 -0.93
N LEU A 162 9.29 -9.85 -0.95
CA LEU A 162 9.56 -10.65 -2.15
C LEU A 162 8.31 -11.41 -2.63
N GLY A 163 8.26 -11.77 -3.91
CA GLY A 163 7.13 -12.47 -4.52
C GLY A 163 6.12 -11.51 -5.10
N THR A 164 4.93 -11.43 -4.50
CA THR A 164 3.85 -10.53 -4.96
C THR A 164 4.15 -9.05 -4.70
N GLY A 165 5.02 -8.72 -3.74
CA GLY A 165 5.16 -7.35 -3.25
C GLY A 165 3.92 -6.79 -2.57
N MET A 166 2.89 -7.63 -2.32
CA MET A 166 1.59 -7.19 -1.84
C MET A 166 1.53 -7.13 -0.32
N ARG A 167 1.02 -6.00 0.19
CA ARG A 167 0.52 -5.90 1.55
C ARG A 167 -0.92 -5.39 1.57
N ALA A 168 -1.84 -6.32 1.72
CA ALA A 168 -3.25 -6.05 1.94
C ALA A 168 -3.54 -5.94 3.45
N SER A 169 -4.27 -4.91 3.84
CA SER A 169 -4.54 -4.59 5.24
C SER A 169 -5.91 -3.97 5.46
N VAL A 170 -6.47 -4.19 6.64
CA VAL A 170 -7.65 -3.49 7.16
C VAL A 170 -7.28 -2.79 8.46
N MET A 171 -7.81 -1.59 8.67
CA MET A 171 -7.74 -0.88 9.94
C MET A 171 -9.06 -1.05 10.69
N MET A 172 -9.01 -1.52 11.93
CA MET A 172 -10.18 -1.85 12.74
C MET A 172 -10.10 -1.30 14.16
N HIS A 173 -11.23 -0.81 14.67
CA HIS A 173 -11.39 -0.39 16.06
C HIS A 173 -12.00 -1.53 16.89
N LEU A 174 -11.19 -2.11 17.78
CA LEU A 174 -11.50 -3.35 18.51
C LEU A 174 -11.52 -3.16 20.05
N PRO A 175 -12.26 -2.18 20.60
CA PRO A 175 -12.21 -1.85 22.02
C PRO A 175 -12.69 -2.99 22.91
N GLY A 176 -13.68 -3.78 22.47
CA GLY A 176 -14.19 -4.91 23.22
C GLY A 176 -13.15 -6.02 23.47
N LEU A 177 -12.27 -6.28 22.49
CA LEU A 177 -11.19 -7.26 22.63
C LEU A 177 -10.10 -6.79 23.60
N VAL A 178 -9.81 -5.49 23.59
CA VAL A 178 -8.87 -4.87 24.53
C VAL A 178 -9.45 -4.88 25.96
N MET A 179 -10.68 -4.39 26.14
CA MET A 179 -11.34 -4.33 27.44
C MET A 179 -11.54 -5.72 28.07
N SER A 180 -11.80 -6.73 27.25
CA SER A 180 -11.93 -8.12 27.70
C SER A 180 -10.60 -8.87 27.84
N LYS A 181 -9.46 -8.21 27.58
CA LYS A 181 -8.10 -8.79 27.63
C LYS A 181 -7.96 -10.06 26.77
N ASN A 182 -8.66 -10.10 25.64
CA ASN A 182 -8.61 -11.23 24.69
C ASN A 182 -7.76 -10.93 23.45
N MET A 183 -7.21 -9.72 23.32
CA MET A 183 -6.45 -9.33 22.13
C MET A 183 -5.25 -10.25 21.87
N ASP A 184 -4.47 -10.62 22.90
CA ASP A 184 -3.30 -11.50 22.73
C ASP A 184 -3.70 -12.90 22.20
N LYS A 185 -4.85 -13.42 22.63
CA LYS A 185 -5.37 -14.70 22.13
C LYS A 185 -5.73 -14.60 20.64
N VAL A 186 -6.35 -13.49 20.24
CA VAL A 186 -6.72 -13.22 18.85
C VAL A 186 -5.47 -13.09 17.99
N ILE A 187 -4.48 -12.30 18.44
CA ILE A 187 -3.19 -12.14 17.74
C ILE A 187 -2.51 -13.50 17.54
N ASN A 188 -2.43 -14.31 18.59
CA ASN A 188 -1.82 -15.64 18.50
C ASN A 188 -2.58 -16.56 17.52
N ALA A 189 -3.91 -16.51 17.49
CA ALA A 189 -4.70 -17.32 16.57
C ALA A 189 -4.52 -16.90 15.11
N VAL A 190 -4.56 -15.59 14.81
CA VAL A 190 -4.43 -15.12 13.42
C VAL A 190 -3.01 -15.20 12.88
N ASN A 191 -1.99 -15.12 13.75
CA ASN A 191 -0.59 -15.36 13.36
C ASN A 191 -0.40 -16.78 12.80
N GLN A 192 -1.10 -17.79 13.34
CA GLN A 192 -1.06 -19.17 12.82
C GLN A 192 -1.68 -19.29 11.42
N LEU A 193 -2.50 -18.32 11.01
CA LEU A 193 -3.12 -18.22 9.69
C LEU A 193 -2.28 -17.35 8.72
N GLY A 194 -1.07 -16.94 9.11
CA GLY A 194 -0.22 -16.06 8.29
C GLY A 194 -0.72 -14.61 8.22
N ILE A 195 -1.48 -14.17 9.22
CA ILE A 195 -2.00 -12.81 9.36
C ILE A 195 -1.31 -12.11 10.51
N ALA A 196 -0.77 -10.93 10.24
CA ALA A 196 -0.12 -10.07 11.23
C ALA A 196 -1.09 -8.99 11.74
N VAL A 197 -1.05 -8.75 13.05
CA VAL A 197 -1.77 -7.66 13.72
C VAL A 197 -0.78 -6.64 14.27
N ARG A 198 -1.01 -5.36 14.01
CA ARG A 198 -0.13 -4.24 14.36
C ARG A 198 -0.93 -3.07 14.92
N GLY A 199 -0.26 -2.18 15.65
CA GLY A 199 -0.84 -0.91 16.12
C GLY A 199 -1.13 0.07 14.99
N LEU A 200 -1.64 1.24 15.35
CA LEU A 200 -2.15 2.27 14.43
C LEU A 200 -1.11 2.72 13.38
N PHE A 201 0.16 2.83 13.78
CA PHE A 201 1.24 3.32 12.91
C PHE A 201 2.05 2.20 12.24
N GLY A 202 1.64 0.93 12.36
CA GLY A 202 2.33 -0.21 11.73
C GLY A 202 3.28 -0.96 12.67
N GLU A 203 4.40 -1.46 12.14
CA GLU A 203 5.33 -2.34 12.87
C GLU A 203 5.86 -1.69 14.15
N GLY A 204 5.83 -2.43 15.26
CA GLY A 204 6.37 -1.96 16.54
C GLY A 204 5.57 -0.83 17.23
N SER A 205 4.41 -0.42 16.70
CA SER A 205 3.61 0.66 17.29
C SER A 205 2.59 0.17 18.32
N ASP A 206 2.37 1.00 19.35
CA ASP A 206 1.34 0.76 20.37
C ASP A 206 -0.08 0.82 19.78
N ALA A 207 -0.98 0.02 20.33
CA ALA A 207 -2.40 -0.02 19.96
C ALA A 207 -3.19 1.17 20.54
N ASN A 208 -2.73 2.39 20.26
CA ASN A 208 -3.39 3.62 20.71
C ASN A 208 -4.84 3.65 20.22
N GLY A 209 -5.76 3.92 21.14
CA GLY A 209 -7.20 3.98 20.84
C GLY A 209 -7.86 2.64 20.53
N SER A 210 -7.23 1.48 20.83
CA SER A 210 -7.74 0.15 20.45
C SER A 210 -7.93 -0.02 18.94
N ILE A 211 -7.12 0.68 18.14
CA ILE A 211 -7.11 0.57 16.68
C ILE A 211 -5.96 -0.34 16.26
N PHE A 212 -6.28 -1.30 15.40
CA PHE A 212 -5.36 -2.33 14.94
C PHE A 212 -5.37 -2.39 13.41
N GLN A 213 -4.20 -2.61 12.84
CA GLN A 213 -4.03 -2.99 11.46
C GLN A 213 -3.87 -4.51 11.36
N ILE A 214 -4.72 -5.15 10.58
CA ILE A 214 -4.68 -6.59 10.31
C ILE A 214 -4.27 -6.77 8.86
N SER A 215 -3.26 -7.60 8.57
CA SER A 215 -2.65 -7.70 7.24
C SER A 215 -2.03 -9.07 6.96
N ASN A 216 -1.78 -9.40 5.70
CA ASN A 216 -1.01 -10.59 5.35
C ASN A 216 0.44 -10.47 5.83
N GLN A 217 1.03 -11.61 6.20
CA GLN A 217 2.45 -11.74 6.52
C GLN A 217 3.26 -12.35 5.37
N GLN A 218 2.68 -13.31 4.66
CA GLN A 218 3.29 -13.97 3.51
C GLN A 218 3.02 -13.18 2.23
N THR A 219 4.00 -13.21 1.34
CA THR A 219 4.07 -12.45 0.08
C THR A 219 4.70 -13.26 -1.05
N LEU A 220 5.59 -14.20 -0.71
CA LEU A 220 6.24 -15.15 -1.62
C LEU A 220 5.60 -16.54 -1.55
N GLY A 221 5.49 -17.21 -2.70
CA GLY A 221 4.98 -18.58 -2.80
C GLY A 221 3.46 -18.67 -2.87
N GLU A 222 2.77 -17.55 -2.99
CA GLU A 222 1.32 -17.46 -3.12
C GLU A 222 0.93 -16.34 -4.09
N SER A 223 -0.29 -16.40 -4.65
CA SER A 223 -0.80 -15.35 -5.52
C SER A 223 -1.46 -14.22 -4.73
N GLU A 224 -1.52 -13.04 -5.32
CA GLU A 224 -2.26 -11.88 -4.83
C GLU A 224 -3.72 -12.24 -4.53
N SER A 225 -4.36 -13.01 -5.42
CA SER A 225 -5.75 -13.45 -5.21
C SER A 225 -5.91 -14.33 -3.97
N ALA A 226 -4.98 -15.27 -3.73
CA ALA A 226 -5.00 -16.13 -2.55
C ALA A 226 -4.80 -15.34 -1.25
N ILE A 227 -3.94 -14.31 -1.27
CA ILE A 227 -3.77 -13.37 -0.15
C ILE A 227 -5.09 -12.68 0.19
N ILE A 228 -5.76 -12.13 -0.83
CA ILE A 228 -7.03 -11.42 -0.67
C ILE A 228 -8.14 -12.36 -0.19
N ASP A 229 -8.24 -13.56 -0.75
CA ASP A 229 -9.25 -14.55 -0.36
C ASP A 229 -9.07 -15.00 1.09
N ARG A 230 -7.82 -15.23 1.52
CA ARG A 230 -7.52 -15.58 2.91
C ARG A 230 -7.95 -14.46 3.87
N LEU A 231 -7.66 -13.20 3.55
CA LEU A 231 -8.09 -12.06 4.36
C LEU A 231 -9.62 -11.93 4.41
N ASN A 232 -10.30 -12.06 3.26
CA ASN A 232 -11.77 -12.03 3.19
C ASN A 232 -12.42 -13.18 3.98
N SER A 233 -11.77 -14.35 4.06
CA SER A 233 -12.30 -15.48 4.83
C SER A 233 -12.14 -15.32 6.33
N THR A 234 -11.18 -14.48 6.76
CA THR A 234 -10.84 -14.29 8.17
C THR A 234 -11.57 -13.09 8.80
N LEU A 235 -11.87 -12.07 8.01
CA LEU A 235 -12.43 -10.77 8.44
C LEU A 235 -13.93 -10.65 8.11
#